data_AF-A0A1H0VJH8-F1
#
_entry.id   AF-A0A1H0VJH8-F1
#
_cell.length_a   1.000
_cell.length_b   1.000
_cell.length_c   1.000
_cell.angle_alpha   90.00
_cell.angle_beta   90.00
_cell.angle_gamma   90.00
#
_symmetry.space_group_name_H-M   'P 1'
#
loop_
_entity.id
_entity.type
_entity.pdbx_description
1 polymer ?
#
loop_
_entity_poly.entity_id
_entity_poly.type
_entity_poly.pdbx_seq_one_letter_code
_entity_poly.pdbx_strand_id
1 'polypeptide(L)'
;MDFVSGVSDTDRAGIEAAMEAAGILDAWVTPDGRLLDTDDTTIVAQDAVPGPALASVLVPAIDPADDHAATLTETGINAVLRAIGLGPNGSTWVDVDGRFAIGVLSGAWHKDSAIYIGEGARESARRGRLADLRSELERLRQARTEFSDWPARQGSPAS
;
A
#
# COMPACT_ATOMS: atom_id res chain seq x y z
N MET A 1 2.64 -7.07 2.20
CA MET A 1 2.62 -8.41 1.56
C MET A 1 4.02 -8.77 1.10
N ASP A 2 4.33 -10.06 1.00
CA ASP A 2 5.58 -10.62 0.45
C ASP A 2 5.28 -11.66 -0.64
N PHE A 3 6.24 -11.86 -1.54
CA PHE A 3 6.22 -13.03 -2.43
C PHE A 3 6.59 -14.30 -1.69
N VAL A 4 5.90 -15.40 -2.02
CA VAL A 4 6.29 -16.74 -1.55
C VAL A 4 7.66 -17.15 -2.13
N SER A 5 8.31 -18.12 -1.48
CA SER A 5 9.55 -18.70 -2.00
C SER A 5 9.30 -19.40 -3.34
N GLY A 6 10.16 -19.14 -4.33
CA GLY A 6 10.12 -19.83 -5.63
C GLY A 6 9.50 -19.04 -6.79
N VAL A 7 8.90 -17.88 -6.53
CA VAL A 7 8.50 -16.94 -7.59
C VAL A 7 9.76 -16.28 -8.16
N SER A 8 9.96 -16.35 -9.48
CA SER A 8 11.13 -15.78 -10.15
C SER A 8 11.12 -14.25 -10.09
N ASP A 9 12.30 -13.61 -10.18
CA ASP A 9 12.39 -12.14 -10.14
C ASP A 9 11.64 -11.47 -11.31
N THR A 10 11.62 -12.11 -12.48
CA THR A 10 10.85 -11.65 -13.64
C THR A 10 9.34 -11.69 -13.36
N ASP A 11 8.83 -12.79 -12.82
CA ASP A 11 7.40 -12.91 -12.50
C ASP A 11 7.01 -11.93 -11.40
N ARG A 12 7.89 -11.73 -10.40
CA ARG A 12 7.69 -10.71 -9.35
C ARG A 12 7.54 -9.32 -9.95
N ALA A 13 8.42 -8.95 -10.89
CA ALA A 13 8.40 -7.65 -11.54
C ALA A 13 7.11 -7.45 -12.35
N GLY A 14 6.66 -8.47 -13.09
CA GLY A 14 5.42 -8.39 -13.86
C GLY A 14 4.17 -8.35 -12.97
N ILE A 15 4.07 -9.20 -11.95
CA ILE A 15 2.95 -9.16 -10.99
C ILE A 15 2.86 -7.79 -10.33
N GLU A 16 3.98 -7.25 -9.85
CA GLU A 16 3.98 -5.93 -9.22
C GLU A 16 3.61 -4.82 -10.20
N ALA A 17 4.13 -4.87 -11.43
CA ALA A 17 3.79 -3.89 -12.47
C ALA A 17 2.30 -3.89 -12.79
N ALA A 18 1.70 -5.08 -12.91
CA ALA A 18 0.26 -5.23 -13.11
C ALA A 18 -0.55 -4.67 -11.94
N MET A 19 -0.15 -4.96 -10.70
CA MET A 19 -0.85 -4.48 -9.50
C MET A 19 -0.75 -2.96 -9.34
N GLU A 20 0.39 -2.36 -9.65
CA GLU A 20 0.55 -0.91 -9.62
C GLU A 20 -0.32 -0.24 -10.68
N ALA A 21 -0.26 -0.71 -11.93
CA ALA A 21 -1.04 -0.11 -13.02
C ALA A 21 -2.55 -0.30 -12.81
N ALA A 22 -2.95 -1.35 -12.12
CA ALA A 22 -4.32 -1.59 -11.69
C ALA A 22 -4.74 -0.74 -10.47
N GLY A 23 -3.83 -0.01 -9.82
CA GLY A 23 -4.07 0.75 -8.60
C GLY A 23 -4.28 -0.12 -7.35
N ILE A 24 -3.97 -1.43 -7.42
CA ILE A 24 -4.16 -2.39 -6.33
C ILE A 24 -3.16 -2.14 -5.20
N LEU A 25 -1.94 -1.67 -5.52
CA LEU A 25 -0.92 -1.39 -4.50
C LEU A 25 -1.25 -0.20 -3.62
N ASP A 26 -1.97 0.78 -4.17
CA ASP A 26 -2.37 2.01 -3.48
C ASP A 26 -3.77 1.91 -2.85
N ALA A 27 -4.46 0.77 -3.03
CA ALA A 27 -5.82 0.61 -2.57
C ALA A 27 -5.89 0.17 -1.09
N TRP A 28 -6.79 0.81 -0.34
CA TRP A 28 -7.11 0.43 1.02
C TRP A 28 -7.96 -0.84 1.07
N VAL A 29 -7.60 -1.78 1.94
CA VAL A 29 -8.44 -2.95 2.22
C VAL A 29 -9.34 -2.61 3.40
N THR A 30 -10.65 -2.59 3.20
CA THR A 30 -11.58 -2.33 4.29
C THR A 30 -11.99 -3.63 4.98
N PRO A 31 -11.83 -3.76 6.32
CA PRO A 31 -12.15 -5.00 7.03
C PRO A 31 -13.62 -5.43 6.94
N ASP A 32 -14.51 -4.46 6.73
CA ASP A 32 -15.96 -4.61 6.71
C ASP A 32 -16.57 -4.40 5.32
N GLY A 33 -15.73 -4.23 4.29
CA GLY A 33 -16.17 -4.03 2.91
C GLY A 33 -16.93 -2.73 2.65
N ARG A 34 -16.85 -1.76 3.56
CA ARG A 34 -17.46 -0.43 3.36
C ARG A 34 -16.48 0.48 2.64
N LEU A 35 -17.01 1.38 1.80
CA LEU A 35 -16.22 2.49 1.27
C LEU A 35 -15.95 3.46 2.42
N LEU A 36 -14.67 3.72 2.72
CA LEU A 36 -14.31 4.85 3.57
C LEU A 36 -14.50 6.12 2.72
N ASP A 37 -15.13 7.14 3.29
CA ASP A 37 -15.26 8.45 2.64
C ASP A 37 -13.90 9.14 2.63
N THR A 38 -13.06 8.69 1.71
CA THR A 38 -11.68 9.12 1.47
C THR A 38 -11.50 9.18 -0.03
N ASP A 39 -10.76 10.16 -0.54
CA ASP A 39 -10.41 10.31 -1.96
C ASP A 39 -9.51 9.16 -2.51
N ASP A 40 -9.51 8.00 -1.84
CA ASP A 40 -8.61 6.87 -2.07
C ASP A 40 -9.34 5.65 -2.68
N THR A 41 -8.60 4.83 -3.42
CA THR A 41 -9.10 3.57 -3.98
C THR A 41 -9.30 2.54 -2.86
N THR A 42 -10.41 1.79 -2.88
CA THR A 42 -10.71 0.77 -1.87
C THR A 42 -10.94 -0.59 -2.52
N ILE A 43 -10.39 -1.66 -1.93
CA ILE A 43 -10.70 -3.04 -2.27
C ILE A 43 -11.67 -3.60 -1.23
N VAL A 44 -12.84 -4.04 -1.74
CA VAL A 44 -13.84 -4.75 -0.96
C VAL A 44 -13.66 -6.24 -1.17
N ALA A 45 -13.65 -7.02 -0.09
CA ALA A 45 -13.56 -8.48 -0.18
C ALA A 45 -14.73 -9.03 -1.00
N GLN A 46 -14.41 -9.85 -2.00
CA GLN A 46 -15.37 -10.61 -2.80
C GLN A 46 -15.14 -12.10 -2.62
N ASP A 47 -16.02 -12.92 -3.19
CA ASP A 47 -15.82 -14.37 -3.22
C ASP A 47 -14.51 -14.72 -3.90
N ALA A 48 -13.87 -15.78 -3.41
CA ALA A 48 -12.63 -16.28 -4.01
C ALA A 48 -12.86 -16.73 -5.45
N VAL A 49 -11.91 -16.45 -6.35
CA VAL A 49 -11.96 -16.96 -7.71
C VAL A 49 -11.65 -18.46 -7.73
N PRO A 50 -12.27 -19.25 -8.62
CA PRO A 50 -11.90 -20.64 -8.80
C PRO A 50 -10.53 -20.75 -9.49
N GLY A 51 -9.60 -21.55 -8.96
CA GLY A 51 -8.29 -21.76 -9.58
C GLY A 51 -7.19 -20.81 -9.04
N PRO A 52 -6.13 -20.52 -9.83
CA PRO A 52 -5.01 -19.69 -9.39
C PRO A 52 -5.45 -18.27 -9.05
N ALA A 53 -5.00 -17.80 -7.89
CA ALA A 53 -5.25 -16.47 -7.34
C ALA A 53 -3.95 -15.87 -6.82
N LEU A 54 -3.92 -14.57 -6.57
CA LEU A 54 -2.73 -13.90 -6.01
C LEU A 54 -2.28 -14.51 -4.68
N ALA A 55 -3.19 -15.07 -3.89
CA ALA A 55 -2.86 -15.80 -2.65
C ALA A 55 -1.95 -17.04 -2.86
N SER A 56 -1.71 -17.46 -4.10
CA SER A 56 -0.75 -18.53 -4.41
C SER A 56 0.70 -18.04 -4.52
N VAL A 57 0.90 -16.74 -4.76
CA VAL A 57 2.21 -16.12 -4.99
C VAL A 57 2.54 -15.02 -3.98
N LEU A 58 1.54 -14.51 -3.27
CA LEU A 58 1.66 -13.49 -2.25
C LEU A 58 1.12 -13.96 -0.91
N VAL A 59 1.80 -13.54 0.16
CA VAL A 59 1.38 -13.74 1.54
C VAL A 59 1.30 -12.40 2.28
N PRO A 60 0.41 -12.27 3.28
CA PRO A 60 0.48 -11.17 4.23
C PRO A 60 1.88 -11.10 4.86
N ALA A 61 2.36 -9.88 5.05
CA ALA A 61 3.62 -9.63 5.75
C ALA A 61 3.34 -8.47 6.71
N ILE A 62 2.63 -8.81 7.78
CA ILE A 62 2.23 -7.91 8.85
C ILE A 62 3.27 -8.04 9.96
N ASP A 63 3.80 -6.92 10.43
CA ASP A 63 4.61 -6.90 11.66
C ASP A 63 3.66 -6.92 12.86
N PRO A 64 3.64 -7.99 13.69
CA PRO A 64 2.76 -8.07 14.84
C PRO A 64 3.07 -7.03 15.93
N ALA A 65 4.21 -6.34 15.86
CA ALA A 65 4.55 -5.23 16.74
C ALA A 65 4.05 -3.86 16.24
N ASP A 66 3.44 -3.79 15.05
CA ASP A 66 2.87 -2.56 14.51
C ASP A 66 1.40 -2.42 14.93
N ASP A 67 1.12 -1.55 15.91
CA ASP A 67 -0.24 -1.29 16.41
C ASP A 67 -1.19 -0.73 15.32
N HIS A 68 -0.67 -0.10 14.26
CA HIS A 68 -1.49 0.31 13.10
C HIS A 68 -1.88 -0.88 12.22
N ALA A 69 -1.14 -1.99 12.26
CA ALA A 69 -1.50 -3.21 11.55
C ALA A 69 -2.59 -4.02 12.28
N ALA A 70 -2.90 -3.68 13.54
CA ALA A 70 -3.90 -4.37 14.35
C ALA A 70 -5.33 -4.32 13.78
N THR A 71 -5.63 -3.36 12.89
CA THR A 71 -6.96 -3.24 12.24
C THR A 71 -7.10 -4.14 11.01
N LEU A 72 -5.98 -4.55 10.39
CA LEU A 72 -5.95 -5.36 9.19
C LEU A 72 -5.53 -6.79 9.54
N THR A 73 -6.51 -7.69 9.66
CA THR A 73 -6.22 -9.09 9.96
C THR A 73 -5.62 -9.79 8.73
N GLU A 74 -4.69 -10.73 8.96
CA GLU A 74 -4.18 -11.62 7.90
C GLU A 74 -5.32 -12.27 7.10
N THR A 75 -6.43 -12.56 7.76
CA THR A 75 -7.66 -13.10 7.15
C THR A 75 -8.23 -12.16 6.08
N GLY A 76 -8.31 -10.85 6.35
CA GLY A 76 -8.81 -9.87 5.39
C GLY A 76 -7.92 -9.73 4.16
N ILE A 77 -6.60 -9.68 4.36
CA ILE A 77 -5.64 -9.66 3.25
C ILE A 77 -5.75 -10.93 2.42
N ASN A 78 -5.80 -12.09 3.06
CA ASN A 78 -5.95 -13.37 2.37
C ASN A 78 -7.27 -13.47 1.59
N ALA A 79 -8.37 -12.91 2.10
CA ALA A 79 -9.63 -12.87 1.38
C ALA A 79 -9.52 -12.06 0.09
N VAL A 80 -8.91 -10.86 0.16
CA VAL A 80 -8.63 -10.03 -1.02
C VAL A 80 -7.74 -10.76 -2.03
N LEU A 81 -6.63 -11.34 -1.58
CA LEU A 81 -5.70 -12.07 -2.44
C LEU A 81 -6.31 -13.30 -3.10
N ARG A 82 -7.33 -13.91 -2.49
CA ARG A 82 -8.10 -15.02 -3.08
C ARG A 82 -9.18 -14.57 -4.06
N ALA A 83 -9.62 -13.32 -3.97
CA ALA A 83 -10.61 -12.74 -4.88
C ALA A 83 -10.00 -12.20 -6.17
N ILE A 84 -8.66 -12.07 -6.25
CA ILE A 84 -7.95 -11.59 -7.44
C ILE A 84 -7.26 -12.78 -8.12
N GLY A 85 -7.61 -13.01 -9.39
CA GLY A 85 -7.02 -14.08 -10.20
C GLY A 85 -5.54 -13.86 -10.51
N LEU A 86 -4.81 -14.97 -10.62
CA LEU A 86 -3.48 -15.01 -11.22
C LEU A 86 -3.61 -15.59 -12.64
N GLY A 87 -3.30 -14.78 -13.65
CA GLY A 87 -3.70 -15.01 -15.04
C GLY A 87 -5.17 -14.65 -15.29
N PRO A 88 -5.69 -14.81 -16.52
CA PRO A 88 -7.02 -14.34 -16.93
C PRO A 88 -8.17 -15.16 -16.31
N ASN A 89 -8.39 -14.98 -15.00
CA ASN A 89 -9.29 -15.76 -14.17
C ASN A 89 -10.17 -14.85 -13.31
N GLY A 90 -11.49 -14.92 -13.51
CA GLY A 90 -12.45 -14.02 -12.87
C GLY A 90 -12.54 -12.65 -13.56
N SER A 91 -13.29 -11.74 -12.95
CA SER A 91 -13.47 -10.36 -13.46
C SER A 91 -12.29 -9.45 -13.12
N THR A 92 -11.55 -9.73 -12.06
CA THR A 92 -10.36 -8.97 -11.65
C THR A 92 -9.17 -9.91 -11.53
N TRP A 93 -8.12 -9.63 -12.28
CA TRP A 93 -6.93 -10.47 -12.32
C TRP A 93 -5.66 -9.70 -12.72
N VAL A 94 -4.52 -10.28 -12.37
CA VAL A 94 -3.18 -9.84 -12.81
C VAL A 94 -2.39 -11.04 -13.31
N ASP A 95 -1.44 -10.83 -14.22
CA ASP A 95 -0.61 -11.86 -14.82
C ASP A 95 0.88 -11.55 -14.64
N VAL A 96 1.72 -12.59 -14.69
CA VAL A 96 3.18 -12.52 -14.50
C VAL A 96 3.90 -11.73 -15.58
N ASP A 97 3.24 -11.47 -16.71
CA ASP A 97 3.77 -10.66 -17.79
C ASP A 97 3.39 -9.16 -17.68
N GLY A 98 2.71 -8.78 -16.59
CA GLY A 98 2.33 -7.39 -16.34
C GLY A 98 0.94 -6.99 -16.85
N ARG A 99 0.18 -7.93 -17.41
CA ARG A 99 -1.21 -7.70 -17.81
C ARG A 99 -2.15 -7.72 -16.62
N PHE A 100 -3.25 -6.97 -16.72
CA PHE A 100 -4.31 -6.97 -15.72
C PHE A 100 -5.67 -6.73 -16.34
N ALA A 101 -6.73 -7.10 -15.60
CA ALA A 101 -8.08 -6.61 -15.82
C ALA A 101 -8.80 -6.31 -14.49
N ILE A 102 -9.69 -5.31 -14.54
CA ILE A 102 -10.66 -4.97 -13.49
C ILE A 102 -12.02 -4.80 -14.16
N GLY A 103 -12.86 -5.82 -14.06
CA GLY A 103 -14.15 -5.87 -14.76
C GLY A 103 -13.96 -5.79 -16.28
N VAL A 104 -14.36 -4.67 -16.87
CA VAL A 104 -14.23 -4.41 -18.32
C VAL A 104 -12.95 -3.66 -18.68
N LEU A 105 -12.25 -3.12 -17.70
CA LEU A 105 -10.98 -2.41 -17.90
C LEU A 105 -9.85 -3.43 -17.95
N SER A 106 -8.94 -3.28 -18.91
CA SER A 106 -7.73 -4.10 -19.00
C SER A 106 -6.55 -3.26 -19.46
N GLY A 107 -5.35 -3.69 -19.10
CA GLY A 107 -4.12 -3.00 -19.42
C GLY A 107 -2.91 -3.90 -19.26
N ALA A 108 -1.73 -3.34 -19.52
CA ALA A 108 -0.46 -3.99 -19.29
C ALA A 108 0.58 -2.95 -18.88
N TRP A 109 1.43 -3.31 -17.94
CA TRP A 109 2.56 -2.50 -17.52
C TRP A 109 3.77 -3.38 -17.24
N HIS A 110 4.97 -2.84 -17.43
CA HIS A 110 6.21 -3.60 -17.26
C HIS A 110 7.22 -2.83 -16.41
N LYS A 111 7.99 -3.58 -15.63
CA LYS A 111 9.14 -3.10 -14.86
C LYS A 111 10.31 -4.05 -15.03
N ASP A 112 11.51 -3.48 -14.95
CA ASP A 112 12.76 -4.25 -14.94
C ASP A 112 12.90 -5.06 -13.64
N SER A 113 12.31 -4.61 -12.53
CA SER A 113 12.33 -5.30 -11.23
C SER A 113 11.14 -4.91 -10.34
N ALA A 114 10.80 -5.81 -9.40
CA ALA A 114 9.87 -5.52 -8.31
C ALA A 114 10.54 -4.61 -7.25
N ILE A 115 9.85 -3.55 -6.84
CA ILE A 115 10.34 -2.48 -5.96
C ILE A 115 9.40 -2.15 -4.78
N TYR A 116 8.12 -2.52 -4.86
CA TYR A 116 7.07 -2.16 -3.91
C TYR A 116 6.57 -3.34 -3.05
N ILE A 117 6.72 -4.57 -3.52
CA ILE A 117 6.39 -5.79 -2.77
C ILE A 117 7.70 -6.42 -2.29
N GLY A 118 7.88 -6.54 -0.97
CA GLY A 118 9.07 -7.20 -0.42
C GLY A 118 9.67 -6.52 0.80
N GLU A 119 10.69 -7.16 1.36
CA GLU A 119 11.52 -6.62 2.44
C GLU A 119 12.17 -5.28 2.06
N GLY A 120 12.66 -5.14 0.83
CA GLY A 120 13.27 -3.90 0.34
C GLY A 120 12.28 -2.73 0.25
N ALA A 121 11.03 -3.02 -0.10
CA ALA A 121 9.96 -2.04 -0.11
C ALA A 121 9.57 -1.62 1.31
N ARG A 122 9.50 -2.57 2.25
CA ARG A 122 9.25 -2.26 3.68
C ARG A 122 10.34 -1.39 4.27
N GLU A 123 11.61 -1.71 4.03
CA GLU A 123 12.72 -0.90 4.53
C GLU A 123 12.69 0.50 3.90
N SER A 124 12.32 0.61 2.63
CA SER A 124 12.16 1.91 1.97
C SER A 124 10.99 2.72 2.55
N ALA A 125 9.84 2.09 2.81
CA ALA A 125 8.70 2.71 3.48
C ALA A 125 9.02 3.10 4.94
N ARG A 126 9.80 2.29 5.66
CA ARG A 126 10.30 2.60 6.99
C ARG A 126 11.18 3.85 6.97
N ARG A 127 12.12 3.93 6.02
CA ARG A 127 12.96 5.12 5.82
C ARG A 127 12.16 6.36 5.45
N GLY A 128 11.17 6.22 4.56
CA GLY A 128 10.23 7.29 4.18
C GLY A 128 9.49 7.84 5.39
N ARG A 129 8.80 6.98 6.15
CA ARG A 129 8.09 7.37 7.38
C ARG A 129 9.01 8.07 8.40
N LEU A 130 10.25 7.61 8.54
CA LEU A 130 11.23 8.25 9.42
C LEU A 130 11.62 9.66 8.92
N ALA A 131 11.74 9.86 7.60
CA ALA A 131 12.02 11.16 7.00
C ALA A 131 10.84 12.13 7.17
N ASP A 132 9.61 11.66 7.01
CA ASP A 132 8.39 12.45 7.22
C ASP A 132 8.26 12.89 8.69
N LEU A 133 8.44 11.97 9.63
CA LEU A 133 8.41 12.27 11.07
C LEU A 133 9.51 13.26 11.48
N ARG A 134 10.70 13.18 10.87
CA ARG A 134 11.77 14.16 11.11
C ARG A 134 11.39 15.55 10.59
N SER A 135 10.75 15.60 9.42
CA SER A 135 10.27 16.85 8.83
C SER A 135 9.14 17.49 9.67
N GLU A 136 8.22 16.67 10.18
CA GLU A 136 7.18 17.09 11.12
C GLU A 136 7.77 17.67 12.41
N LEU A 137 8.75 16.96 12.99
CA LEU A 137 9.41 17.40 14.22
C LEU A 137 10.10 18.76 14.03
N GLU A 138 10.75 18.98 12.89
CA GLU A 138 11.40 20.25 12.59
C GLU A 138 10.39 21.39 12.45
N ARG A 139 9.27 21.14 11.76
CA ARG A 139 8.19 22.12 11.62
C ARG A 139 7.60 22.53 12.98
N LEU A 140 7.36 21.55 13.86
CA LEU A 140 6.84 21.80 15.21
C LEU A 140 7.85 22.54 16.09
N ARG A 141 9.15 22.29 15.92
CA ARG A 141 10.21 23.04 16.62
C ARG A 141 10.24 24.49 16.17
N GLN A 142 10.16 24.74 14.86
CA GLN A 142 10.13 26.09 14.32
C GLN A 142 8.92 26.87 14.83
N ALA A 143 7.72 26.28 14.78
CA ALA A 143 6.51 26.90 15.31
C ALA A 143 6.60 27.22 16.81
N ARG A 144 7.27 26.36 17.60
CA ARG A 144 7.52 26.62 19.02
C ARG A 144 8.46 27.81 19.24
N THR A 145 9.54 27.91 18.47
CA THR A 145 10.49 29.03 18.56
C THR A 145 9.81 30.35 18.18
N GLU A 146 9.02 30.34 17.11
CA GLU A 146 8.25 31.51 16.69
C GLU A 146 7.24 31.95 17.77
N PHE A 147 6.59 31.00 18.45
CA PHE A 147 5.71 31.29 19.57
C PHE A 147 6.46 31.78 20.82
N SER A 148 7.65 31.24 21.13
CA SER A 148 8.46 31.71 22.26
C SER A 148 9.09 33.08 22.03
N ASP A 149 9.30 33.47 20.77
CA ASP A 149 9.82 34.78 20.38
C ASP A 149 8.71 35.84 20.20
N TRP A 150 7.44 35.43 20.26
CA TRP A 150 6.27 36.31 20.18
C TRP A 150 6.19 37.38 21.30
N PRO A 151 6.58 37.12 22.57
CA PRO A 151 6.57 38.12 23.64
C PRO A 151 7.55 39.29 23.44
N ALA A 152 8.60 39.13 22.62
CA ALA A 152 9.61 40.17 22.41
C ALA A 152 9.18 41.29 21.44
N ARG A 153 8.03 41.13 20.73
CA ARG A 153 7.57 42.09 19.70
C ARG A 153 6.39 42.98 20.12
N GLN A 154 5.75 42.72 21.27
CA GLN A 154 4.57 43.47 21.76
C GLN A 154 4.86 44.40 22.95
N GLY A 155 6.14 44.68 23.24
CA GLY A 155 6.56 45.60 24.29
C GLY A 155 6.96 46.98 23.75
N SER A 156 6.01 47.78 23.28
CA SER A 156 6.20 49.24 23.18
C SER A 156 4.93 49.97 23.61
N PRO A 157 4.86 50.46 24.87
CA PRO A 157 3.79 51.35 25.30
C PRO A 157 4.12 52.78 24.85
N ALA A 158 3.25 53.39 24.05
CA ALA A 158 3.19 54.83 23.84
C ALA A 158 1.70 55.20 23.94
N SER A 159 1.25 55.63 25.12
CA SER A 159 1.16 57.03 25.59
C SER A 159 -0.23 57.59 25.36
#